data_AF-A0A8T1R1F8-F1
#
_entry.id   AF-A0A8T1R1F8-F1
#
_cell.length_a   1.000
_cell.length_b   1.000
_cell.length_c   1.000
_cell.angle_alpha   90.00
_cell.angle_beta   90.00
_cell.angle_gamma   90.00
#
_symmetry.space_group_name_H-M   'P 1'
#
loop_
_entity.id
_entity.type
_entity.pdbx_description
1 polymer ?
#
loop_
_entity_poly.entity_id
_entity_poly.type
_entity_poly.pdbx_seq_one_letter_code
_entity_poly.pdbx_strand_id
1 'polypeptide(L)'
;MFGVDNVCWISGKATLEASKRKESLILQTGMTAFGKAYYRNQGDLVPNLAAKLEVLRDEYMRYAVEKCSSVLREYHSAVETITDVLLEKGEIKAGEIWDIYNRAPRIPQPAVNPADEYGALIYAGRWGIHGITLPGRVTFAPGNVGYSTFGAPRPMETQVISDETWKLIDGIWDKRVEEIRAEASMDVEEDKKPTTFDGLDQLRE
;
A
#
# COMPACT_ATOMS: atom_id res chain seq x y z
N MET A 1 -16.16 -2.81 -14.14
CA MET A 1 -17.01 -2.07 -15.09
C MET A 1 -16.77 -2.55 -16.51
N PHE A 2 -15.64 -2.23 -17.16
CA PHE A 2 -15.46 -2.56 -18.58
C PHE A 2 -14.77 -3.91 -18.89
N GLY A 3 -14.29 -4.65 -17.90
CA GLY A 3 -13.58 -5.92 -18.12
C GLY A 3 -12.08 -5.74 -18.32
N VAL A 4 -11.34 -6.85 -18.34
CA VAL A 4 -9.86 -6.87 -18.38
C VAL A 4 -9.33 -6.45 -19.76
N ASP A 5 -10.07 -6.74 -20.83
CA ASP A 5 -9.66 -6.39 -22.19
C ASP A 5 -9.76 -4.89 -22.48
N ASN A 6 -10.47 -4.13 -21.63
CA ASN A 6 -10.74 -2.71 -21.80
C ASN A 6 -9.93 -1.83 -20.83
N VAL A 7 -8.75 -2.29 -20.40
CA VAL A 7 -7.86 -1.50 -19.56
C VAL A 7 -7.17 -0.41 -20.40
N CYS A 8 -7.43 0.85 -20.06
CA CYS A 8 -6.85 2.00 -20.76
C CYS A 8 -5.38 2.24 -20.38
N TRP A 9 -4.59 2.71 -21.35
CA TRP A 9 -3.18 3.08 -21.19
C TRP A 9 -2.94 4.15 -20.11
N ILE A 10 -3.94 4.99 -19.84
CA ILE A 10 -3.90 6.06 -18.82
C ILE A 10 -3.59 5.48 -17.43
N SER A 11 -4.00 4.24 -17.17
CA SER A 11 -3.70 3.55 -15.91
C SER A 11 -2.21 3.30 -15.71
N GLY A 12 -1.41 3.24 -16.78
CA GLY A 12 0.02 2.95 -16.76
C GLY A 12 0.85 3.90 -15.89
N LYS A 13 0.50 5.20 -15.86
CA LYS A 13 1.18 6.17 -15.00
C LYS A 13 0.89 5.91 -13.53
N ALA A 14 -0.37 5.66 -13.18
CA ALA A 14 -0.78 5.38 -11.80
C ALA A 14 -0.17 4.06 -11.29
N THR A 15 -0.14 3.02 -12.11
CA THR A 15 0.50 1.74 -11.75
C THR A 15 2.01 1.88 -11.58
N LEU A 16 2.67 2.70 -12.41
CA LEU A 16 4.10 2.97 -12.27
C LEU A 16 4.41 3.72 -10.97
N GLU A 17 3.61 4.74 -10.62
CA GLU A 17 3.76 5.46 -9.36
C GLU A 17 3.50 4.57 -8.14
N ALA A 18 2.47 3.73 -8.20
CA ALA A 18 2.18 2.74 -7.16
C ALA A 18 3.34 1.76 -6.99
N SER A 19 3.88 1.24 -8.09
CA SER A 19 5.05 0.35 -8.11
C SER A 19 6.27 1.00 -7.45
N LYS A 20 6.57 2.25 -7.79
CA LYS A 20 7.68 3.01 -7.17
C LYS A 20 7.48 3.20 -5.67
N ARG A 21 6.26 3.54 -5.22
CA ARG A 21 5.95 3.67 -3.78
C ARG A 21 6.12 2.35 -3.05
N LYS A 22 5.75 1.23 -3.67
CA LYS A 22 5.96 -0.12 -3.09
C LYS A 22 7.43 -0.49 -3.02
N GLU A 23 8.22 -0.13 -4.03
CA GLU A 23 9.67 -0.31 -3.98
C GLU A 23 10.31 0.48 -2.84
N SER A 24 9.94 1.76 -2.67
CA SER A 24 10.40 2.57 -1.53
C SER A 24 9.95 1.97 -0.19
N LEU A 25 8.72 1.47 -0.10
CA LEU A 25 8.24 0.77 1.09
C LEU A 25 9.14 -0.42 1.43
N ILE A 26 9.43 -1.29 0.46
CA ILE A 26 10.23 -2.50 0.67
C ILE A 26 11.67 -2.15 1.07
N LEU A 27 12.31 -1.23 0.32
CA LEU A 27 13.75 -0.95 0.46
C LEU A 27 14.10 0.00 1.60
N GLN A 28 13.24 0.97 1.90
CA GLN A 28 13.57 2.06 2.82
C GLN A 28 12.97 1.90 4.20
N THR A 29 11.84 1.18 4.33
CA THR A 29 11.23 1.00 5.64
C THR A 29 11.84 -0.17 6.39
N GLY A 30 12.11 -1.30 5.72
CA GLY A 30 12.52 -2.53 6.38
C GLY A 30 11.39 -3.24 7.16
N MET A 31 10.13 -2.82 6.95
CA MET A 31 8.93 -3.36 7.61
C MET A 31 8.37 -4.62 6.92
N THR A 32 9.02 -5.08 5.86
CA THR A 32 8.56 -6.19 5.03
C THR A 32 9.40 -7.45 5.31
N ALA A 33 8.91 -8.61 4.87
CA ALA A 33 9.66 -9.88 4.95
C ALA A 33 10.99 -9.84 4.18
N PHE A 34 11.21 -8.82 3.33
CA PHE A 34 12.51 -8.54 2.70
C PHE A 34 13.61 -8.25 3.73
N GLY A 35 13.25 -7.83 4.95
CA GLY A 35 14.15 -7.68 6.08
C GLY A 35 14.49 -6.23 6.42
N LYS A 36 15.14 -6.05 7.58
CA LYS A 36 15.47 -4.76 8.22
C LYS A 36 16.64 -3.99 7.57
N ALA A 37 16.94 -4.25 6.31
CA ALA A 37 18.05 -3.60 5.62
C ALA A 37 17.55 -2.35 4.88
N TYR A 38 18.28 -1.25 5.01
CA TYR A 38 18.00 -0.03 4.25
C TYR A 38 18.77 -0.03 2.94
N TYR A 39 18.06 0.14 1.82
CA TYR A 39 18.64 0.37 0.50
C TYR A 39 18.10 1.67 -0.07
N ARG A 40 18.99 2.51 -0.63
CA ARG A 40 18.56 3.80 -1.21
C ARG A 40 17.88 3.56 -2.56
N ASN A 41 18.48 2.71 -3.39
CA ASN A 41 17.97 2.34 -4.71
C ASN A 41 18.13 0.82 -4.98
N GLN A 42 17.44 0.32 -5.99
CA GLN A 42 17.64 -1.06 -6.49
C GLN A 42 19.10 -1.35 -6.90
N GLY A 43 19.85 -0.33 -7.34
CA GLY A 43 21.26 -0.48 -7.70
C GLY A 43 22.19 -0.84 -6.55
N ASP A 44 21.77 -0.58 -5.30
CA ASP A 44 22.55 -0.92 -4.09
C ASP A 44 22.33 -2.38 -3.67
N LEU A 45 21.41 -3.06 -4.34
CA LEU A 45 20.96 -4.39 -3.98
C LEU A 45 21.88 -5.47 -4.57
N VAL A 46 22.16 -6.51 -3.78
CA VAL A 46 22.89 -7.68 -4.28
C VAL A 46 22.04 -8.36 -5.38
N PRO A 47 22.63 -8.78 -6.52
CA PRO A 47 21.87 -9.28 -7.67
C PRO A 47 20.89 -10.42 -7.37
N ASN A 48 21.22 -11.29 -6.40
CA ASN A 48 20.37 -12.40 -5.95
C ASN A 48 19.11 -11.97 -5.18
N LEU A 49 19.08 -10.74 -4.67
CA LEU A 49 17.93 -10.16 -3.98
C LEU A 49 17.00 -9.39 -4.95
N ALA A 50 17.48 -9.04 -6.15
CA ALA A 50 16.67 -8.31 -7.13
C ALA A 50 15.39 -9.07 -7.52
N ALA A 51 15.50 -10.38 -7.76
CA ALA A 51 14.33 -11.22 -8.04
C ALA A 51 13.34 -11.28 -6.87
N LYS A 52 13.83 -11.20 -5.62
CA LYS A 52 12.97 -11.18 -4.44
C LYS A 52 12.22 -9.85 -4.29
N LEU A 53 12.87 -8.74 -4.62
CA LEU A 53 12.26 -7.43 -4.64
C LEU A 53 11.11 -7.38 -5.66
N GLU A 54 11.33 -7.92 -6.86
CA GLU A 54 10.30 -7.98 -7.91
C GLU A 54 9.11 -8.82 -7.48
N VAL A 55 9.33 -10.05 -7.00
CA VAL A 55 8.24 -10.94 -6.58
C VAL A 55 7.44 -10.36 -5.41
N LEU A 56 8.11 -9.74 -4.44
CA LEU A 56 7.43 -9.09 -3.32
C LEU A 56 6.63 -7.86 -3.76
N ARG A 57 7.18 -7.06 -4.69
CA ARG A 57 6.48 -5.92 -5.27
C ARG A 57 5.23 -6.38 -6.02
N ASP A 58 5.33 -7.45 -6.80
CA ASP A 58 4.21 -8.01 -7.56
C ASP A 58 3.11 -8.54 -6.62
N GLU A 59 3.48 -9.17 -5.50
CA GLU A 59 2.52 -9.63 -4.49
C GLU A 59 1.75 -8.46 -3.83
N TYR A 60 2.43 -7.35 -3.52
CA TYR A 60 1.74 -6.15 -3.04
C TYR A 60 0.86 -5.50 -4.10
N MET A 61 1.30 -5.49 -5.35
CA MET A 61 0.50 -4.96 -6.46
C MET A 61 -0.74 -5.82 -6.69
N ARG A 62 -0.62 -7.15 -6.66
CA ARG A 62 -1.73 -8.10 -6.71
C ARG A 62 -2.76 -7.79 -5.62
N TYR A 63 -2.32 -7.74 -4.36
CA TYR A 63 -3.20 -7.45 -3.23
C TYR A 63 -3.90 -6.08 -3.37
N ALA A 64 -3.16 -5.04 -3.76
CA ALA A 64 -3.73 -3.71 -3.94
C ALA A 64 -4.80 -3.68 -5.04
N VAL A 65 -4.54 -4.31 -6.19
CA VAL A 65 -5.49 -4.38 -7.31
C VAL A 65 -6.73 -5.18 -6.92
N GLU A 66 -6.58 -6.34 -6.27
CA GLU A 66 -7.72 -7.13 -5.80
C GLU A 66 -8.55 -6.36 -4.76
N LYS A 67 -7.90 -5.64 -3.84
CA LYS A 67 -8.61 -4.84 -2.84
C LYS A 67 -9.36 -3.67 -3.46
N CYS A 68 -8.74 -2.94 -4.39
CA CYS A 68 -9.44 -1.90 -5.15
C CYS A 68 -10.61 -2.47 -5.95
N SER A 69 -10.45 -3.63 -6.59
CA SER A 69 -11.52 -4.29 -7.32
C SER A 69 -12.68 -4.71 -6.41
N SER A 70 -12.38 -5.24 -5.23
CA SER A 70 -13.37 -5.60 -4.21
C SER A 70 -14.17 -4.38 -3.73
N VAL A 71 -13.51 -3.27 -3.45
CA VAL A 71 -14.16 -2.00 -3.06
C VAL A 71 -15.03 -1.44 -4.19
N LEU A 72 -14.53 -1.43 -5.43
CA LEU A 72 -15.31 -0.97 -6.58
C LEU A 72 -16.55 -1.83 -6.84
N ARG A 73 -16.53 -3.12 -6.48
CA ARG A 73 -17.70 -4.00 -6.56
C ARG A 73 -18.74 -3.68 -5.48
N GLU A 74 -18.31 -3.40 -4.26
CA GLU A 74 -19.22 -2.97 -3.19
C GLU A 74 -19.97 -1.69 -3.57
N TYR A 75 -19.25 -0.72 -4.13
CA TYR A 75 -19.77 0.61 -4.47
C TYR A 75 -20.18 0.78 -5.93
N HIS A 76 -20.45 -0.31 -6.64
CA HIS A 76 -20.74 -0.28 -8.08
C HIS A 76 -21.85 0.73 -8.43
N SER A 77 -22.97 0.66 -7.70
CA SER A 77 -24.13 1.54 -7.91
C SER A 77 -23.81 3.02 -7.66
N ALA A 78 -22.98 3.31 -6.65
CA ALA A 78 -22.54 4.68 -6.36
C ALA A 78 -21.67 5.24 -7.48
N VAL A 79 -20.73 4.42 -7.99
CA VAL A 79 -19.83 4.86 -9.06
C VAL A 79 -20.58 5.06 -10.37
N GLU A 80 -21.58 4.24 -10.69
CA GLU A 80 -22.46 4.46 -11.85
C GLU A 80 -23.20 5.80 -11.75
N THR A 81 -23.84 6.06 -10.61
CA THR A 81 -24.56 7.34 -10.41
C THR A 81 -23.63 8.55 -10.46
N ILE A 82 -22.42 8.45 -9.91
CA ILE A 82 -21.40 9.51 -10.03
C ILE A 82 -21.02 9.71 -11.50
N THR A 83 -20.89 8.63 -12.26
CA THR A 83 -20.53 8.69 -13.69
C THR A 83 -21.62 9.36 -14.50
N ASP A 84 -22.89 9.04 -14.26
CA ASP A 84 -24.03 9.67 -14.95
C ASP A 84 -24.08 11.18 -14.67
N VAL A 85 -23.92 11.58 -13.40
CA VAL A 85 -23.88 13.01 -13.03
C VAL A 85 -22.70 13.73 -13.67
N LEU A 86 -21.52 13.09 -13.73
CA LEU A 86 -20.35 13.65 -14.39
C LEU A 86 -20.52 13.78 -15.91
N LEU A 87 -21.22 12.84 -16.56
CA LEU A 87 -21.52 12.92 -17.99
C LEU A 87 -22.51 14.04 -18.32
N GLU A 88 -23.48 14.29 -17.44
CA GLU A 88 -24.49 15.35 -17.63
C GLU A 88 -23.95 16.75 -17.29
N LYS A 89 -23.28 16.89 -16.15
CA LYS A 89 -22.86 18.20 -15.61
C LYS A 89 -21.41 18.57 -15.93
N GLY A 90 -20.57 17.59 -16.26
CA GLY A 90 -19.12 17.76 -16.46
C GLY A 90 -18.30 17.89 -15.17
N GLU A 91 -18.91 18.32 -14.07
CA GLU A 91 -18.25 18.52 -12.77
C GLU A 91 -19.14 18.03 -11.62
N ILE A 92 -18.50 17.55 -10.55
CA ILE A 92 -19.18 17.12 -9.32
C ILE A 92 -18.36 17.54 -8.09
N LYS A 93 -19.04 17.98 -7.03
CA LYS A 93 -18.39 18.39 -5.77
C LYS A 93 -18.20 17.21 -4.83
N ALA A 94 -17.19 17.28 -3.96
CA ALA A 94 -16.89 16.22 -3.00
C ALA A 94 -18.06 15.90 -2.04
N GLY A 95 -18.81 16.91 -1.58
CA GLY A 95 -19.99 16.70 -0.74
C GLY A 95 -21.09 15.90 -1.43
N GLU A 96 -21.36 16.19 -2.71
CA GLU A 96 -22.34 15.45 -3.51
C GLU A 96 -21.92 13.99 -3.72
N ILE A 97 -20.62 13.75 -3.94
CA ILE A 97 -20.05 12.40 -4.02
C ILE A 97 -20.34 11.63 -2.72
N TRP A 98 -20.08 12.26 -1.57
CA TRP A 98 -20.29 11.64 -0.27
C TRP A 98 -21.76 11.26 -0.03
N ASP A 99 -22.69 12.15 -0.39
CA ASP A 99 -24.13 11.90 -0.29
C ASP A 99 -24.56 10.70 -1.16
N ILE A 100 -24.00 10.57 -2.37
CA ILE A 100 -24.25 9.43 -3.26
C ILE A 100 -23.77 8.12 -2.62
N TYR A 101 -22.55 8.10 -2.06
CA TYR A 101 -22.02 6.92 -1.37
C TYR A 101 -22.86 6.50 -0.15
N ASN A 102 -23.44 7.45 0.58
CA ASN A 102 -24.29 7.16 1.73
C ASN A 102 -25.68 6.67 1.33
N ARG A 103 -26.20 7.13 0.20
CA ARG A 103 -27.52 6.73 -0.32
C ARG A 103 -27.48 5.38 -1.06
N ALA A 104 -26.36 5.05 -1.69
CA ALA A 104 -26.26 3.86 -2.53
C ALA A 104 -26.36 2.54 -1.73
N PRO A 105 -27.03 1.51 -2.27
CA PRO A 105 -27.05 0.19 -1.65
C PRO A 105 -25.64 -0.43 -1.66
N ARG A 106 -25.26 -1.05 -0.54
CA ARG A 106 -23.95 -1.70 -0.39
C ARG A 106 -24.06 -3.20 -0.60
N ILE A 107 -23.17 -3.74 -1.44
CA ILE A 107 -23.01 -5.19 -1.61
C ILE A 107 -21.88 -5.63 -0.68
N PRO A 108 -22.03 -6.75 0.07
CA PRO A 108 -20.94 -7.26 0.90
C PRO A 108 -19.64 -7.42 0.11
N GLN A 109 -18.54 -6.88 0.65
CA GLN A 109 -17.23 -6.98 0.00
C GLN A 109 -16.81 -8.45 -0.14
N PRO A 110 -16.40 -8.88 -1.35
CA PRO A 110 -15.78 -10.18 -1.50
C PRO A 110 -14.45 -10.21 -0.73
N ALA A 111 -14.19 -11.34 -0.07
CA ALA A 111 -12.94 -11.56 0.65
C ALA A 111 -11.75 -11.48 -0.34
N VAL A 112 -10.72 -10.75 0.07
CA VAL A 112 -9.47 -10.60 -0.69
C VAL A 112 -8.38 -11.33 0.06
N ASN A 113 -7.58 -12.12 -0.64
CA ASN A 113 -6.48 -12.86 -0.03
C ASN A 113 -5.40 -11.87 0.43
N PRO A 114 -5.02 -11.88 1.72
CA PRO A 114 -3.99 -10.98 2.22
C PRO A 114 -2.66 -11.20 1.49
N ALA A 115 -1.77 -10.20 1.55
CA ALA A 115 -0.43 -10.32 0.97
C ALA A 115 0.37 -11.39 1.73
N ASP A 116 0.84 -12.42 1.03
CA ASP A 116 1.70 -13.46 1.60
C ASP A 116 3.16 -13.20 1.25
N GLU A 117 3.79 -12.32 2.03
CA GLU A 117 5.17 -11.90 1.81
C GLU A 117 6.16 -13.07 1.93
N TYR A 118 5.93 -13.99 2.86
CA TYR A 118 6.81 -15.15 3.07
C TYR A 118 6.65 -16.17 1.95
N GLY A 119 5.42 -16.47 1.54
CA GLY A 119 5.14 -17.34 0.40
C GLY A 119 5.74 -16.81 -0.89
N ALA A 120 5.62 -15.50 -1.13
CA ALA A 120 6.22 -14.82 -2.28
C ALA A 120 7.76 -14.96 -2.30
N LEU A 121 8.42 -14.72 -1.15
CA LEU A 121 9.88 -14.87 -1.06
C LEU A 121 10.36 -16.32 -1.16
N ILE A 122 9.61 -17.28 -0.61
CA ILE A 122 9.90 -18.70 -0.75
C ILE A 122 9.76 -19.13 -2.22
N TYR A 123 8.73 -18.64 -2.92
CA TYR A 123 8.54 -18.90 -4.35
C TYR A 123 9.71 -18.37 -5.18
N ALA A 124 10.15 -17.14 -4.91
CA ALA A 124 11.34 -16.55 -5.54
C ALA A 124 12.62 -17.34 -5.25
N GLY A 125 12.78 -17.89 -4.03
CA GLY A 125 13.93 -18.69 -3.62
C GLY A 125 13.95 -20.14 -4.14
N ARG A 126 12.80 -20.70 -4.51
CA ARG A 126 12.68 -22.12 -4.95
C ARG A 126 13.33 -22.41 -6.30
N TRP A 127 13.60 -21.41 -7.14
CA TRP A 127 14.28 -21.61 -8.42
C TRP A 127 15.81 -21.63 -8.32
N GLY A 128 16.38 -21.41 -7.13
CA GLY A 128 17.82 -21.53 -6.86
C GLY A 128 18.28 -22.90 -6.36
N ILE A 129 17.38 -23.84 -6.05
CA ILE A 129 17.75 -25.19 -5.61
C ILE A 129 17.54 -26.17 -6.76
N HIS A 130 18.45 -26.14 -7.73
CA HIS A 130 18.74 -27.34 -8.51
C HIS A 130 19.33 -28.38 -7.54
N GLY A 131 18.47 -29.28 -7.03
CA GLY A 131 18.79 -30.67 -6.70
C GLY A 131 20.10 -31.05 -6.01
N ILE A 132 20.70 -30.22 -5.15
CA ILE A 132 21.90 -30.61 -4.39
C ILE A 132 21.75 -30.22 -2.92
N THR A 133 21.42 -31.21 -2.09
CA THR A 133 21.60 -31.14 -0.63
C THR A 133 23.10 -31.11 -0.34
N LEU A 134 23.70 -29.93 -0.20
CA LEU A 134 25.05 -29.79 0.37
C LEU A 134 24.94 -29.52 1.88
N PRO A 135 25.83 -30.08 2.72
CA PRO A 135 25.85 -29.81 4.14
C PRO A 135 26.51 -28.45 4.38
N GLY A 136 25.72 -27.42 4.67
CA GLY A 136 26.24 -26.09 4.97
C GLY A 136 25.28 -25.28 5.83
N ARG A 137 25.87 -24.39 6.64
CA ARG A 137 25.16 -23.58 7.63
C ARG A 137 24.16 -22.64 6.96
N VAL A 138 22.87 -22.91 7.18
CA VAL A 138 21.77 -22.04 6.76
C VAL A 138 21.75 -20.81 7.66
N THR A 139 22.11 -19.64 7.13
CA THR A 139 21.93 -18.37 7.81
C THR A 139 20.56 -17.79 7.48
N PHE A 140 19.61 -17.93 8.41
CA PHE A 140 18.32 -17.23 8.38
C PHE A 140 18.54 -15.77 8.80
N ALA A 141 19.13 -14.97 7.92
CA ALA A 141 19.18 -13.51 8.08
C ALA A 141 17.97 -12.87 7.34
N PRO A 142 17.45 -11.73 7.80
CA PRO A 142 16.40 -10.99 7.07
C PRO A 142 16.86 -10.73 5.61
N GLY A 143 16.00 -11.04 4.63
CA GLY A 143 16.34 -11.00 3.19
C GLY A 143 16.92 -12.29 2.61
N ASN A 144 17.45 -13.19 3.43
CA ASN A 144 17.98 -14.50 3.04
C ASN A 144 17.03 -15.67 3.30
N VAL A 145 15.76 -15.41 3.60
CA VAL A 145 14.72 -16.46 3.69
C VAL A 145 14.66 -17.19 2.34
N GLY A 146 14.95 -18.50 2.35
CA GLY A 146 15.01 -19.34 1.16
C GLY A 146 16.39 -19.48 0.48
N TYR A 147 17.46 -18.86 1.00
CA TYR A 147 18.83 -19.10 0.52
C TYR A 147 19.66 -19.89 1.54
N SER A 148 20.23 -21.02 1.10
CA SER A 148 21.40 -21.62 1.72
C SER A 148 22.64 -20.99 1.08
N THR A 149 23.09 -19.84 1.57
CA THR A 149 24.33 -19.24 1.07
C THR A 149 25.54 -20.04 1.57
N PHE A 150 26.14 -20.84 0.70
CA PHE A 150 27.45 -21.46 0.94
C PHE A 150 28.54 -20.43 0.68
N GLY A 151 29.27 -20.02 1.72
CA GLY A 151 30.52 -19.26 1.56
C GLY A 151 30.43 -17.89 0.89
N ALA A 152 29.23 -17.35 0.64
CA ALA A 152 29.09 -16.03 0.04
C ALA A 152 29.64 -14.97 1.02
N PRO A 153 30.54 -14.07 0.58
CA PRO A 153 31.03 -12.99 1.42
C PRO A 153 29.84 -12.18 1.92
N ARG A 154 29.80 -11.90 3.22
CA ARG A 154 28.78 -11.02 3.80
C ARG A 154 28.86 -9.69 3.06
N PRO A 155 27.72 -9.12 2.60
CA PRO A 155 27.73 -7.75 2.10
C PRO A 155 28.34 -6.87 3.18
N MET A 156 29.56 -6.36 2.93
CA MET A 156 30.08 -5.26 3.71
C MET A 156 29.22 -4.06 3.31
N GLU A 157 28.61 -3.39 4.28
CA GLU A 157 27.83 -2.14 4.12
C GLU A 157 26.30 -2.23 3.97
N THR A 158 25.61 -3.34 4.25
CA THR A 158 24.17 -3.21 4.57
C THR A 158 24.03 -2.58 5.95
N GLN A 159 23.63 -1.31 6.01
CA GLN A 159 23.26 -0.66 7.27
C GLN A 159 22.02 -1.37 7.82
N VAL A 160 22.23 -2.19 8.85
CA VAL A 160 21.15 -2.83 9.59
C VAL A 160 20.58 -1.78 10.54
N ILE A 161 19.30 -1.47 10.40
CA ILE A 161 18.62 -0.54 11.31
C ILE A 161 18.54 -1.22 12.68
N SER A 162 19.02 -0.54 13.73
CA SER A 162 19.02 -1.07 15.09
C SER A 162 17.59 -1.17 15.64
N ASP A 163 17.36 -2.11 16.56
CA ASP A 163 16.04 -2.27 17.20
C ASP A 163 15.62 -1.02 17.99
N GLU A 164 16.58 -0.22 18.46
CA GLU A 164 16.31 1.07 19.12
C GLU A 164 15.78 2.11 18.12
N THR A 165 16.38 2.19 16.93
CA THR A 165 15.87 3.05 15.84
C THR A 165 14.49 2.60 15.39
N TRP A 166 14.22 1.29 15.39
CA TRP A 166 12.89 0.75 15.12
C TRP A 166 11.84 1.18 16.15
N LYS A 167 12.13 1.07 17.44
CA LYS A 167 11.24 1.56 18.50
C LYS A 167 10.94 3.06 18.40
N LEU A 168 11.92 3.84 17.94
CA LEU A 168 11.72 5.26 17.68
C LEU A 168 10.74 5.48 16.52
N ILE A 169 10.91 4.74 15.42
CA ILE A 169 10.02 4.82 14.25
C ILE A 169 8.59 4.39 14.63
N ASP A 170 8.44 3.30 15.38
CA ASP A 170 7.13 2.83 15.87
C ASP A 170 6.46 3.93 16.71
N GLY A 171 7.20 4.53 17.65
CA GLY A 171 6.67 5.63 18.46
C GLY A 171 6.32 6.89 17.67
N ILE A 172 6.95 7.15 16.52
CA ILE A 172 6.57 8.23 15.60
C ILE A 172 5.29 7.86 14.84
N TRP A 173 5.18 6.61 14.40
CA TRP A 173 4.02 6.11 13.67
C TRP A 173 2.76 6.08 14.53
N ASP A 174 2.86 5.57 15.76
CA ASP A 174 1.75 5.52 16.71
C ASP A 174 1.21 6.93 16.98
N LYS A 175 2.11 7.91 17.21
CA LYS A 175 1.73 9.32 17.37
C LYS A 175 1.04 9.88 16.13
N ARG A 176 1.54 9.57 14.94
CA ARG A 176 0.92 10.03 13.69
C ARG A 176 -0.47 9.44 13.48
N VAL A 177 -0.67 8.18 13.84
CA VAL A 177 -1.99 7.53 13.78
C VAL A 177 -2.94 8.14 14.79
N GLU A 178 -2.46 8.45 16.00
CA GLU A 178 -3.25 9.18 17.01
C GLU A 178 -3.62 10.58 16.53
N GLU A 179 -2.69 11.32 15.92
CA GLU A 179 -2.93 12.65 15.34
C GLU A 179 -3.99 12.58 14.23
N ILE A 180 -3.85 11.65 13.27
CA ILE A 180 -4.83 11.45 12.20
C ILE A 180 -6.21 11.08 12.78
N ARG A 181 -6.24 10.25 13.83
CA ARG A 181 -7.50 9.86 14.48
C ARG A 181 -8.14 11.04 15.21
N ALA A 182 -7.34 11.90 15.83
CA ALA A 182 -7.80 13.10 16.50
C ALA A 182 -8.34 14.13 15.49
N GLU A 183 -7.61 14.37 14.40
CA GLU A 183 -8.03 15.24 13.29
C GLU A 183 -9.34 14.73 12.66
N ALA A 184 -9.43 13.44 12.33
CA ALA A 184 -10.67 12.84 11.82
C ALA A 184 -11.83 12.92 12.81
N SER A 185 -11.57 12.90 14.13
CA SER A 185 -12.62 13.08 15.14
C SER A 185 -13.06 14.54 15.30
N MET A 186 -12.15 15.49 15.10
CA MET A 186 -12.45 16.93 15.10
C MET A 186 -13.28 17.32 13.87
N ASP A 187 -12.94 16.82 12.69
CA ASP A 187 -13.73 17.04 11.46
C ASP A 187 -15.17 16.54 11.63
N VAL A 188 -15.36 15.40 12.31
CA VAL A 188 -16.69 14.83 12.63
C VAL A 188 -17.47 15.66 13.66
N GLU A 189 -16.78 16.43 14.52
CA GLU A 189 -17.44 17.34 15.47
C GLU A 189 -17.75 18.71 14.86
N GLU A 190 -16.91 19.22 13.95
CA GLU A 190 -17.19 20.47 13.24
C GLU A 190 -18.40 20.32 12.30
N ASP A 191 -18.56 19.18 11.62
CA ASP A 191 -19.74 18.87 10.80
C ASP A 191 -21.05 18.72 11.62
N LYS A 192 -20.98 18.58 12.95
CA LYS A 192 -22.16 18.48 13.84
C LYS A 192 -22.62 19.81 14.42
N LYS A 193 -21.84 20.88 14.33
CA LYS A 193 -22.25 22.20 14.85
C LYS A 193 -23.13 22.90 13.81
N PRO A 194 -24.38 23.30 14.14
CA PRO A 194 -25.19 24.06 13.21
C PRO A 194 -24.57 25.43 13.02
N THR A 195 -24.37 25.86 11.77
CA THR A 195 -23.95 27.22 11.41
C THR A 195 -25.02 28.22 11.84
N THR A 196 -24.93 28.75 13.06
CA THR A 196 -25.66 29.96 13.47
C THR A 196 -24.96 31.18 12.87
N PHE A 197 -25.62 31.76 11.87
CA PHE A 197 -25.18 32.95 11.15
C PHE A 197 -25.43 34.21 12.00
N ASP A 198 -24.62 34.45 13.03
CA ASP A 198 -24.62 35.70 13.79
C ASP A 198 -23.67 36.70 13.14
N GLY A 199 -24.19 37.56 12.27
CA GLY A 199 -23.37 38.58 11.64
C GLY A 199 -24.04 39.47 10.59
N LEU A 200 -25.32 39.79 10.71
CA LEU A 200 -26.02 40.68 9.77
C LEU A 200 -26.89 41.78 10.40
N ASP A 201 -26.69 42.12 11.68
CA ASP A 201 -27.43 43.19 12.37
C ASP A 201 -26.64 44.48 12.65
N GLN A 202 -25.47 44.69 12.02
CA GLN A 202 -24.67 45.92 12.22
C GLN A 202 -24.66 46.91 11.03
N LEU A 203 -25.59 46.81 10.08
CA LEU A 203 -25.73 47.79 8.99
C LEU A 203 -27.17 48.28 8.79
N ARG A 204 -27.83 48.66 9.88
CA ARG A 204 -29.04 49.49 9.83
C ARG A 204 -29.03 50.52 10.97
N GLU A 205 -28.31 51.61 10.76
CA GLU A 205 -28.67 52.96 11.23
C GLU A 205 -28.55 53.93 10.06
#